data_AF-A0A915D6G1-F1
#
_entry.id   AF-A0A915D6G1-F1
#
_cell.length_a   1.000
_cell.length_b   1.000
_cell.length_c   1.000
_cell.angle_alpha   90.00
_cell.angle_beta   90.00
_cell.angle_gamma   90.00
#
_symmetry.space_group_name_H-M   'P 1'
#
loop_
_entity.id
_entity.type
_entity.pdbx_description
1 polymer ?
#
loop_
_entity_poly.entity_id
_entity_poly.type
_entity_poly.pdbx_seq_one_letter_code
_entity_poly.pdbx_strand_id
1 'polypeptide(L)'
;MDVYFVHPELYAQRYNCSELTAEQWQNVGEKRVFFGVVTILTGIVFQCVYTPFIVAMLQPRFYLISCYKLMLFLGIMDLFSILVGCIITGYLLVVGAVFCTHPTLIYFTGVINI
;
A
#
# COMPACT_ATOMS: atom_id res chain seq x y z
N MET A 1 -3.84 13.30 6.84
CA MET A 1 -5.22 13.18 6.29
C MET A 1 -6.02 14.47 6.44
N ASP A 2 -5.69 15.35 7.40
CA ASP A 2 -6.48 16.55 7.69
C ASP A 2 -6.63 17.50 6.49
N VAL A 3 -5.61 17.59 5.64
CA VAL A 3 -5.68 18.41 4.41
C VAL A 3 -6.74 17.89 3.43
N TYR A 4 -7.02 16.59 3.39
CA TYR A 4 -8.04 16.03 2.51
C TYR A 4 -9.46 16.25 3.04
N PHE A 5 -9.67 16.14 4.36
CA PHE A 5 -11.01 16.21 4.96
C PHE A 5 -11.39 17.60 5.50
N VAL A 6 -10.43 18.36 6.03
CA VAL A 6 -10.68 19.63 6.74
C VAL A 6 -10.51 20.83 5.79
N HIS A 7 -9.61 20.74 4.81
CA HIS A 7 -9.26 21.85 3.92
C HIS A 7 -9.28 21.45 2.43
N PRO A 8 -10.47 21.16 1.88
CA PRO A 8 -10.63 20.71 0.49
C PRO A 8 -10.11 21.73 -0.54
N GLU A 9 -10.20 23.02 -0.25
CA GLU A 9 -9.67 24.11 -1.09
C GLU A 9 -8.14 24.07 -1.23
N LEU A 10 -7.43 23.78 -0.13
CA LEU A 10 -5.96 23.62 -0.12
C LEU A 10 -5.52 22.35 -0.83
N TYR A 11 -6.29 21.26 -0.67
CA TYR A 11 -6.05 20.03 -1.42
C TYR A 11 -6.19 20.26 -2.93
N ALA A 12 -7.28 20.92 -3.36
CA ALA A 12 -7.50 21.24 -4.77
C ALA A 12 -6.42 22.15 -5.35
N GLN A 13 -5.87 23.08 -4.56
CA GLN A 13 -4.77 23.94 -5.00
C GLN A 13 -3.43 23.18 -5.13
N ARG A 14 -3.11 22.31 -4.17
CA ARG A 14 -1.82 21.59 -4.11
C ARG A 14 -1.76 20.38 -5.05
N TYR A 15 -2.89 19.72 -5.26
CA TYR A 15 -3.01 18.47 -6.01
C TYR A 15 -3.90 18.61 -7.24
N ASN A 16 -3.78 19.74 -7.95
CA ASN A 16 -4.54 19.99 -9.17
C ASN A 16 -3.98 19.16 -10.34
N CYS A 17 -4.82 18.30 -10.93
CA CYS A 17 -4.46 17.44 -12.06
C CYS A 17 -5.05 17.92 -13.40
N SER A 18 -5.58 19.14 -13.47
CA SER A 18 -6.34 19.67 -14.62
C SER A 18 -5.52 19.97 -15.87
N GLU A 19 -4.18 19.87 -15.82
CA GLU A 19 -3.33 20.21 -16.97
C GLU A 19 -3.36 19.18 -18.10
N LEU A 20 -3.54 17.89 -17.77
CA LEU A 20 -3.55 16.80 -18.74
C LEU A 20 -4.75 15.90 -18.51
N THR A 21 -5.21 15.25 -19.58
CA THR A 21 -6.22 14.18 -19.47
C THR A 21 -5.65 12.95 -18.77
N ALA A 22 -6.52 12.12 -18.19
CA ALA A 22 -6.10 10.91 -17.47
C ALA A 22 -5.23 9.97 -18.33
N GLU A 23 -5.52 9.85 -19.64
CA GLU A 23 -4.73 9.04 -20.58
C GLU A 23 -3.34 9.64 -20.85
N GLN A 24 -3.24 10.97 -20.93
CA GLN A 24 -1.95 11.64 -21.09
C GLN A 24 -1.09 11.47 -19.84
N TRP A 25 -1.67 11.56 -18.64
CA TRP A 25 -0.96 11.31 -17.38
C TRP A 25 -0.39 9.89 -17.28
N GLN A 26 -1.09 8.88 -17.80
CA GLN A 26 -0.59 7.50 -17.88
C GLN A 26 0.65 7.37 -18.78
N ASN A 27 0.79 8.23 -19.78
CA ASN A 27 1.92 8.23 -20.70
C ASN A 27 3.11 9.06 -20.20
N VAL A 28 2.90 9.98 -19.26
CA VAL A 28 3.97 10.73 -18.59
C VAL A 28 4.75 9.83 -17.62
N GLY A 29 4.08 8.84 -17.03
CA GLY A 29 4.67 7.94 -16.05
C GLY A 29 5.75 7.02 -16.62
N GLU A 30 6.88 6.93 -15.94
CA GLU A 30 7.95 6.00 -16.29
C GLU A 30 7.61 4.57 -15.81
N LYS A 31 7.43 3.66 -16.75
CA LYS A 31 7.11 2.25 -16.45
C LYS A 31 8.36 1.50 -16.00
N ARG A 32 8.46 1.23 -14.70
CA ARG A 32 9.58 0.50 -14.09
C ARG A 32 9.20 -0.96 -13.88
N VAL A 33 8.88 -1.64 -14.98
CA VAL A 33 8.31 -3.00 -14.97
C VAL A 33 9.19 -4.00 -14.23
N PHE A 34 10.50 -3.98 -14.45
CA PHE A 34 11.43 -4.89 -13.78
C PHE A 34 11.36 -4.76 -12.25
N PHE A 35 11.47 -3.52 -11.75
CA PHE A 35 11.37 -3.26 -10.31
C PHE A 35 9.99 -3.62 -9.78
N GLY A 36 8.91 -3.26 -10.49
CA GLY A 36 7.55 -3.60 -10.08
C GLY A 36 7.32 -5.11 -9.96
N VAL A 37 7.77 -5.90 -10.93
CA VAL A 37 7.63 -7.37 -10.90
C VAL A 37 8.43 -7.99 -9.76
N VAL A 38 9.70 -7.58 -9.57
CA VAL A 38 10.54 -8.09 -8.48
C VAL A 38 9.90 -7.80 -7.12
N THR A 39 9.36 -6.59 -6.93
CA THR A 39 8.67 -6.20 -5.70
C THR A 39 7.40 -7.01 -5.46
N ILE A 40 6.57 -7.24 -6.49
CA ILE A 40 5.36 -8.08 -6.37
C ILE A 40 5.73 -9.52 -5.99
N LEU A 41 6.70 -10.11 -6.68
CA LEU A 41 7.14 -11.49 -6.40
C LEU A 41 7.64 -11.62 -4.97
N THR A 42 8.46 -10.67 -4.51
CA THR A 42 8.98 -10.64 -3.15
C THR A 42 7.84 -10.51 -2.13
N GLY A 43 6.86 -9.65 -2.39
CA GLY A 43 5.67 -9.50 -1.55
C GLY A 43 4.84 -10.78 -1.45
N ILE A 44 4.63 -11.49 -2.57
CA ILE A 44 3.91 -12.77 -2.58
C ILE A 44 4.64 -13.81 -1.71
N VAL A 45 5.97 -13.90 -1.83
CA VAL A 45 6.77 -14.83 -1.01
C VAL A 45 6.59 -14.51 0.48
N PHE A 46 6.71 -13.25 0.89
CA PHE A 46 6.51 -12.88 2.30
C PHE A 46 5.07 -13.11 2.77
N GLN A 47 4.07 -12.84 1.95
CA GLN A 47 2.67 -13.11 2.28
C GLN A 47 2.41 -14.60 2.52
N CYS A 48 2.98 -15.47 1.67
CA CYS A 48 2.91 -16.92 1.82
C CYS A 48 3.57 -17.43 3.09
N VAL A 49 4.63 -16.77 3.58
CA VAL A 49 5.32 -17.13 4.82
C VAL A 49 4.59 -16.59 6.05
N TYR A 50 4.07 -15.36 6.00
CA TYR A 50 3.37 -14.74 7.14
C TYR A 50 2.00 -15.38 7.40
N THR A 51 1.27 -15.78 6.36
CA THR A 51 -0.07 -16.39 6.51
C THR A 51 -0.08 -17.61 7.45
N PRO A 52 0.75 -18.65 7.26
CA PRO A 52 0.78 -19.80 8.16
C PRO A 52 1.29 -19.45 9.55
N PHE A 53 2.18 -18.47 9.69
CA PHE A 53 2.65 -17.98 10.98
C PHE A 53 1.49 -17.40 11.81
N ILE A 54 0.67 -16.53 11.21
CA ILE A 54 -0.52 -15.97 11.87
C ILE A 54 -1.55 -17.05 12.20
N VAL A 55 -1.79 -18.01 11.31
CA VAL A 55 -2.70 -19.13 11.57
C VAL A 55 -2.22 -19.97 12.75
N ALA A 56 -0.92 -20.25 12.84
CA ALA A 56 -0.33 -20.94 13.99
C ALA A 56 -0.48 -20.13 15.28
N MET A 57 -0.44 -18.80 15.17
CA MET A 57 -0.64 -17.89 16.30
C MET A 57 -2.08 -17.78 16.78
N LEU A 58 -3.08 -18.02 15.94
CA LEU A 58 -4.48 -18.00 16.34
C LEU A 58 -4.91 -19.17 17.24
N GLN A 59 -3.97 -20.01 17.70
CA GLN A 59 -4.29 -21.11 18.60
C GLN A 59 -4.71 -20.62 20.00
N PRO A 60 -5.81 -21.18 20.57
CA PRO A 60 -6.40 -20.73 21.85
C PRO A 60 -5.41 -20.76 23.02
N ARG A 61 -4.40 -21.63 22.95
CA ARG A 61 -3.36 -21.81 23.98
C ARG A 61 -2.51 -20.55 24.22
N PHE A 62 -2.34 -19.69 23.22
CA PHE A 62 -1.43 -18.54 23.32
C PHE A 62 -2.12 -17.23 23.74
N TYR A 63 -3.47 -17.16 23.72
CA TYR A 63 -4.21 -15.95 24.10
C TYR A 63 -4.14 -15.58 25.58
N LEU A 64 -3.70 -16.50 26.43
CA LEU A 64 -3.51 -16.24 27.86
C LEU A 64 -2.29 -15.36 28.13
N ILE A 65 -1.35 -15.23 27.18
CA ILE A 65 -0.12 -14.45 27.33
C ILE A 65 -0.30 -13.09 26.65
N SER A 66 -0.23 -11.99 27.41
CA SER A 66 -0.43 -10.62 26.89
C SER A 66 0.55 -10.24 25.78
N CYS A 67 1.82 -10.68 25.87
CA CYS A 67 2.84 -10.44 24.84
C CYS A 67 2.42 -11.02 23.47
N TYR A 68 1.76 -12.17 23.49
CA TYR A 68 1.33 -12.85 22.28
C TYR A 68 0.23 -12.11 21.51
N LYS A 69 -0.64 -11.38 22.24
CA LYS A 69 -1.67 -10.54 21.63
C LYS A 69 -1.06 -9.39 20.83
N LEU A 70 0.02 -8.79 21.34
CA LEU A 70 0.76 -7.74 20.64
C LEU A 70 1.50 -8.30 19.42
N MET A 71 2.13 -9.47 19.55
CA MET A 71 2.79 -10.13 18.42
C MET A 71 1.80 -10.49 17.30
N LEU A 72 0.59 -10.97 17.65
CA LEU A 72 -0.45 -11.23 16.67
C LEU A 72 -0.93 -9.94 15.99
N PHE A 73 -1.13 -8.87 16.75
CA PHE A 73 -1.52 -7.57 16.20
C PHE A 73 -0.46 -7.03 15.22
N LEU A 74 0.81 -7.05 15.61
CA LEU A 74 1.93 -6.64 14.75
C LEU A 74 2.00 -7.50 13.49
N GLY A 75 1.85 -8.82 13.61
CA GLY A 75 1.86 -9.69 12.45
C GLY A 75 0.69 -9.49 11.49
N ILE A 76 -0.48 -9.06 11.98
CA ILE A 76 -1.60 -8.62 11.12
C ILE A 76 -1.24 -7.31 10.42
N MET A 77 -0.65 -6.34 11.13
CA MET A 77 -0.20 -5.09 10.53
C MET A 77 0.86 -5.32 9.45
N ASP A 78 1.77 -6.26 9.64
CA ASP A 78 2.77 -6.65 8.65
C ASP A 78 2.11 -7.21 7.38
N LEU A 79 1.08 -8.05 7.50
CA LEU A 79 0.32 -8.55 6.33
C LEU A 79 -0.30 -7.39 5.53
N PHE A 80 -0.90 -6.40 6.21
CA PHE A 80 -1.44 -5.20 5.53
C PHE A 80 -0.33 -4.37 4.90
N SER A 81 0.81 -4.22 5.57
CA SER A 81 1.96 -3.48 5.06
C SER A 81 2.57 -4.13 3.82
N ILE A 82 2.69 -5.46 3.78
CA ILE A 82 3.15 -6.21 2.60
C ILE A 82 2.19 -6.03 1.43
N LEU A 83 0.87 -6.11 1.67
CA LEU A 83 -0.13 -5.90 0.62
C LEU A 83 -0.01 -4.51 -0.02
N VAL A 84 0.07 -3.45 0.79
CA VAL A 84 0.15 -2.08 0.29
C VAL A 84 1.54 -1.78 -0.30
N GLY A 85 2.60 -2.09 0.45
CA GLY A 85 3.96 -1.72 0.12
C GLY A 85 4.60 -2.55 -0.99
N CYS A 86 4.22 -3.82 -1.13
CA CYS A 86 4.77 -4.68 -2.18
C CYS A 86 3.80 -4.89 -3.34
N ILE A 87 2.57 -5.34 -3.08
CA ILE A 87 1.64 -5.71 -4.16
C ILE A 87 1.08 -4.47 -4.85
N ILE A 88 0.50 -3.53 -4.10
CA ILE A 88 -0.11 -2.32 -4.69
C ILE A 88 0.98 -1.42 -5.28
N THR A 89 2.02 -1.09 -4.51
CA THR A 89 3.13 -0.27 -5.01
C THR A 89 3.85 -0.93 -6.20
N GLY A 90 4.06 -2.25 -6.16
CA GLY A 90 4.65 -2.98 -7.28
C GLY A 90 3.78 -2.91 -8.53
N TYR A 91 2.45 -3.02 -8.40
CA TYR A 91 1.52 -2.83 -9.52
C TYR A 91 1.58 -1.40 -10.07
N LEU A 92 1.60 -0.39 -9.20
CA LEU A 92 1.73 1.02 -9.60
C LEU A 92 3.04 1.26 -10.37
N LEU A 93 4.15 0.61 -9.98
CA LEU A 93 5.42 0.67 -10.70
C LEU A 93 5.37 0.03 -12.09
N VAL A 94 4.62 -1.08 -12.25
CA VAL A 94 4.45 -1.74 -13.55
C VAL A 94 3.63 -0.87 -14.50
N VAL A 95 2.54 -0.27 -14.00
CA VAL A 95 1.68 0.63 -14.78
C VAL A 95 2.38 1.95 -15.08
N GLY A 96 3.34 2.37 -14.23
CA GLY A 96 3.92 3.71 -14.29
C GLY A 96 2.95 4.76 -13.75
N ALA A 97 2.14 4.41 -12.74
CA ALA A 97 1.12 5.30 -12.23
C ALA A 97 1.72 6.54 -11.58
N VAL A 98 1.30 7.72 -12.03
CA VAL A 98 1.60 9.02 -11.39
C VAL A 98 0.45 9.42 -10.47
N PHE A 99 0.69 10.34 -9.53
CA PHE A 99 -0.34 10.78 -8.58
C PHE A 99 -1.69 11.09 -9.25
N CYS A 100 -1.69 11.80 -10.37
CA CYS A 100 -2.90 12.20 -11.09
C CYS A 100 -3.66 11.08 -11.81
N THR A 101 -3.08 9.87 -11.94
CA THR A 101 -3.79 8.72 -12.54
C THR A 101 -4.76 8.06 -11.56
N HIS A 102 -4.33 7.91 -10.31
CA HIS A 102 -5.11 7.30 -9.23
C HIS A 102 -4.87 8.06 -7.91
N PRO A 103 -5.31 9.34 -7.81
CA PRO A 103 -4.92 10.23 -6.72
C PRO A 103 -5.39 9.76 -5.35
N THR A 104 -6.62 9.21 -5.26
CA THR A 104 -7.15 8.67 -4.02
C THR A 104 -6.37 7.45 -3.56
N LEU A 105 -6.16 6.48 -4.46
CA LEU A 105 -5.44 5.25 -4.17
C LEU A 105 -4.02 5.58 -3.70
N ILE A 106 -3.28 6.39 -4.46
CA ILE A 106 -1.88 6.75 -4.15
C ILE A 106 -1.78 7.53 -2.84
N TYR A 107 -2.72 8.45 -2.57
CA TYR A 107 -2.77 9.20 -1.32
C TYR A 107 -2.98 8.28 -0.11
N PHE A 108 -3.98 7.40 -0.16
CA PHE A 108 -4.27 6.50 0.96
C PHE A 108 -3.20 5.43 1.15
N THR A 109 -2.67 4.84 0.07
CA THR A 109 -1.58 3.88 0.19
C THR A 109 -0.33 4.51 0.78
N GLY A 110 -0.05 5.78 0.44
CA GLY A 110 1.05 6.53 1.02
C GLY A 110 0.89 6.79 2.51
N VAL A 111 -0.33 7.04 2.99
CA VAL A 111 -0.59 7.23 4.43
C VAL A 111 -0.57 5.91 5.21
N ILE A 112 -1.02 4.81 4.60
CA ILE A 112 -1.06 3.50 5.26
C ILE A 112 0.32 2.86 5.39
N ASN A 113 1.22 3.13 4.43
CA ASN A 113 2.56 2.54 4.39
C ASN A 113 3.66 3.42 5.06
N ILE A 114 3.27 4.46 5.81
CA ILE A 114 4.15 5.39 6.56
C ILE A 114 3.92 5.29 8.06
#